data_AF-U6MX23-F1
#
_entry.id   AF-U6MX23-F1
#
_cell.length_a   1.000
_cell.length_b   1.000
_cell.length_c   1.000
_cell.angle_alpha   90.00
_cell.angle_beta   90.00
_cell.angle_gamma   90.00
#
_symmetry.space_group_name_H-M   'P 1'
#
loop_
_entity.id
_entity.type
_entity.pdbx_description
1 polymer ?
#
loop_
_entity_poly.entity_id
_entity_poly.type
_entity_poly.pdbx_seq_one_letter_code
_entity_poly.pdbx_strand_id
1 'polypeptide(L)'
;MVTSRARRWLVCSFFFLVVCNHVLAEEPNTSFLQSVSRQEDKKKPQQQQPEPQLQVEQPQQPQQQQDPQQPQQQQQQPQQPQQQEVQQGPILPGKEAEVDRILASPPRFFHSLLSAVPLSIYGKDRNGNYLAFCQSGSIVWDVVEKMTHEELSDFIRYFALFFWKHVDKRASSELTVVIDAGGFPFRKVVNGSVKMVLDSIVEGLESTVPYVGERAGQVFLINVPSFLNPVIVLVTKILRNGVNLTSYGSRSRWEPALKQHVGEHHLPREYGGTNSTKLQDSVVVKYIKQSVEKILRRKARHANNPK
;
A
#
# COMPACT_ATOMS: atom_id res chain seq x y z
N MET A 1 -14.91 12.05 37.04
CA MET A 1 -13.85 11.01 37.01
C MET A 1 -14.20 9.93 35.98
N VAL A 2 -13.83 10.13 34.71
CA VAL A 2 -13.53 9.07 33.72
C VAL A 2 -12.54 9.71 32.73
N THR A 3 -11.35 10.02 33.23
CA THR A 3 -10.19 10.44 32.43
C THR A 3 -9.24 9.26 32.41
N SER A 4 -9.41 8.36 31.44
CA SER A 4 -8.51 7.20 31.30
C SER A 4 -8.61 6.63 29.88
N ARG A 5 -7.47 6.62 29.17
CA ARG A 5 -7.15 5.79 27.99
C ARG A 5 -7.67 6.18 26.58
N ALA A 6 -7.62 7.45 26.18
CA ALA A 6 -7.96 7.85 24.79
C ALA A 6 -6.82 8.53 23.99
N ARG A 7 -5.54 8.26 24.30
CA ARG A 7 -4.40 8.94 23.65
C ARG A 7 -3.24 8.05 23.21
N ARG A 8 -3.48 6.78 22.93
CA ARG A 8 -2.46 5.93 22.28
C ARG A 8 -3.10 5.09 21.20
N TRP A 9 -2.40 4.99 20.08
CA TRP A 9 -2.63 4.08 18.94
C TRP A 9 -3.65 4.56 17.92
N LEU A 10 -3.18 5.41 16.99
CA LEU A 10 -3.84 5.80 15.75
C LEU A 10 -2.73 5.94 14.69
N VAL A 11 -2.99 5.41 13.51
CA VAL A 11 -1.99 4.65 12.78
C VAL A 11 -1.87 5.02 11.30
N CYS A 12 -0.63 5.34 10.93
CA CYS A 12 0.22 4.75 9.89
C CYS A 12 -0.42 4.25 8.59
N SER A 13 -0.22 5.02 7.52
CA SER A 13 0.15 4.49 6.22
C SER A 13 0.87 5.57 5.42
N PHE A 14 2.06 5.20 4.94
CA PHE A 14 2.98 5.95 4.08
C PHE A 14 4.06 6.84 4.72
N PHE A 15 4.60 6.41 5.87
CA PHE A 15 5.97 6.66 6.39
C PHE A 15 6.17 7.86 7.36
N PHE A 16 6.08 7.68 8.68
CA PHE A 16 6.70 8.69 9.56
C PHE A 16 7.38 8.15 10.83
N LEU A 17 8.61 8.68 11.03
CA LEU A 17 9.43 8.90 12.25
C LEU A 17 10.72 8.11 12.50
N VAL A 18 11.88 8.74 12.17
CA VAL A 18 13.21 8.79 12.85
C VAL A 18 14.43 8.30 12.04
N VAL A 19 15.19 9.25 11.44
CA VAL A 19 16.60 9.52 11.79
C VAL A 19 16.88 11.02 11.54
N CYS A 20 16.53 11.87 12.50
CA CYS A 20 17.13 13.21 12.66
C CYS A 20 16.97 13.58 14.14
N ASN A 21 17.83 13.00 14.98
CA ASN A 21 18.28 13.66 16.21
C ASN A 21 19.54 13.06 16.86
N HIS A 22 20.27 12.11 16.22
CA HIS A 22 21.50 11.60 16.87
C HIS A 22 22.70 11.26 15.96
N VAL A 23 22.73 11.68 14.69
CA VAL A 23 23.92 11.47 13.83
C VAL A 23 24.39 12.75 13.11
N LEU A 24 23.82 13.92 13.42
CA LEU A 24 24.29 15.21 12.87
C LEU A 24 24.65 16.24 13.96
N ALA A 25 24.91 15.77 15.18
CA ALA A 25 25.45 16.59 16.28
C ALA A 25 26.84 16.10 16.76
N GLU A 26 27.52 15.26 15.97
CA GLU A 26 28.94 15.02 16.18
C GLU A 26 29.72 15.59 14.99
N GLU A 27 30.68 16.43 15.33
CA GLU A 27 31.56 17.18 14.44
C GLU A 27 32.31 16.29 13.44
N PRO A 28 32.79 16.88 12.32
CA PRO A 28 33.51 16.13 11.30
C PRO A 28 34.93 15.87 11.79
N ASN A 29 35.23 14.65 12.25
CA ASN A 29 36.61 14.19 12.31
C ASN A 29 36.74 12.73 11.85
N THR A 30 37.43 12.62 10.72
CA THR A 30 38.41 11.58 10.37
C THR A 30 37.96 10.14 10.03
N SER A 31 38.39 9.77 8.82
CA SER A 31 38.78 8.44 8.33
C SER A 31 37.74 7.31 8.22
N PHE A 32 37.14 7.16 7.03
CA PHE A 32 36.51 5.90 6.61
C PHE A 32 37.00 5.42 5.21
N LEU A 33 38.18 5.88 4.76
CA LEU A 33 38.79 5.48 3.48
C LEU A 33 40.13 4.74 3.66
N GLN A 34 40.26 3.91 4.70
CA GLN A 34 41.40 3.00 4.86
C GLN A 34 40.96 1.65 5.45
N SER A 35 40.22 0.87 4.68
CA SER A 35 40.07 -0.58 4.94
C SER A 35 39.50 -1.35 3.75
N VAL A 36 40.07 -1.12 2.56
CA VAL A 36 39.94 -2.09 1.46
C VAL A 36 41.32 -2.31 0.85
N SER A 37 42.14 -3.10 1.53
CA SER A 37 43.33 -3.72 0.96
C SER A 37 43.74 -4.92 1.79
N ARG A 38 44.05 -6.01 1.08
CA ARG A 38 44.59 -7.30 1.53
C ARG A 38 43.59 -8.32 2.07
N GLN A 39 43.25 -9.29 1.22
CA GLN A 39 43.69 -10.66 1.44
C GLN A 39 43.62 -11.47 0.14
N GLU A 40 44.79 -11.84 -0.36
CA GLU A 40 45.00 -12.88 -1.38
C GLU A 40 45.03 -14.27 -0.71
N ASP A 41 44.50 -15.24 -1.46
CA ASP A 41 44.92 -16.63 -1.63
C ASP A 41 45.37 -17.51 -0.45
N LYS A 42 44.69 -18.65 -0.31
CA LYS A 42 45.34 -19.98 -0.32
C LYS A 42 44.37 -21.13 -0.62
N LYS A 43 44.89 -22.07 -1.42
CA LYS A 43 44.30 -23.25 -2.07
C LYS A 43 44.32 -24.53 -1.20
N LYS A 44 43.34 -25.42 -1.48
CA LYS A 44 43.39 -26.92 -1.60
C LYS A 44 43.44 -27.80 -0.30
N PRO A 45 43.20 -29.14 -0.37
CA PRO A 45 42.01 -29.89 -0.85
C PRO A 45 41.65 -31.15 0.02
N GLN A 46 40.68 -31.98 -0.44
CA GLN A 46 40.34 -33.37 0.00
C GLN A 46 39.66 -33.50 1.40
N GLN A 47 38.71 -34.41 1.68
CA GLN A 47 38.68 -35.84 1.40
C GLN A 47 37.30 -36.47 1.77
N GLN A 48 36.90 -37.47 0.99
CA GLN A 48 36.14 -38.71 1.31
C GLN A 48 34.86 -38.74 2.19
N GLN A 49 33.81 -39.28 1.53
CA GLN A 49 32.66 -40.07 2.00
C GLN A 49 32.99 -41.13 3.08
N PRO A 50 32.01 -41.55 3.90
CA PRO A 50 31.18 -42.71 3.49
C PRO A 50 29.68 -42.65 3.87
N GLU A 51 28.88 -43.34 3.06
CA GLU A 51 27.55 -43.92 3.40
C GLU A 51 27.65 -44.88 4.61
N PRO A 52 26.57 -45.11 5.40
CA PRO A 52 25.65 -46.22 5.08
C PRO A 52 24.18 -46.13 5.55
N GLN A 53 23.34 -46.90 4.82
CA GLN A 53 22.29 -47.83 5.27
C GLN A 53 20.90 -47.34 5.78
N LEU A 54 19.90 -47.55 4.90
CA LEU A 54 18.77 -48.49 5.01
C LEU A 54 18.21 -48.90 6.39
N GLN A 55 16.94 -48.55 6.62
CA GLN A 55 15.87 -49.30 7.33
C GLN A 55 14.55 -48.64 6.85
N VAL A 56 13.66 -49.23 6.04
CA VAL A 56 12.83 -50.43 6.19
C VAL A 56 12.11 -50.51 7.53
N GLU A 57 10.87 -50.00 7.59
CA GLU A 57 9.75 -50.74 8.19
C GLU A 57 8.39 -50.26 7.68
N GLN A 58 7.43 -51.18 7.76
CA GLN A 58 6.23 -51.39 6.96
C GLN A 58 4.96 -50.71 7.50
N PRO A 59 3.84 -50.76 6.76
CA PRO A 59 2.59 -50.07 7.08
C PRO A 59 1.69 -50.90 8.00
N GLN A 60 0.89 -50.23 8.84
CA GLN A 60 -0.28 -50.84 9.47
C GLN A 60 -1.56 -50.24 8.91
N GLN A 61 -2.38 -51.15 8.39
CA GLN A 61 -3.74 -50.97 7.89
C GLN A 61 -4.71 -51.64 8.91
N PRO A 62 -6.02 -51.75 8.66
CA PRO A 62 -7.09 -51.19 9.50
C PRO A 62 -7.89 -52.23 10.32
N GLN A 63 -8.68 -51.77 11.30
CA GLN A 63 -9.83 -52.49 11.87
C GLN A 63 -10.97 -51.47 12.02
N GLN A 64 -12.09 -51.52 11.29
CA GLN A 64 -13.24 -52.45 11.23
C GLN A 64 -14.14 -52.50 12.48
N GLN A 65 -15.45 -52.58 12.17
CA GLN A 65 -16.66 -52.86 12.97
C GLN A 65 -17.38 -51.64 13.58
N GLN A 66 -18.48 -51.16 12.95
CA GLN A 66 -19.87 -51.68 12.98
C GLN A 66 -20.51 -51.53 14.36
N ASP A 67 -21.51 -50.65 14.50
CA ASP A 67 -22.92 -51.03 14.34
C ASP A 67 -23.88 -49.81 14.40
N PRO A 68 -25.16 -49.99 13.96
CA PRO A 68 -26.10 -48.93 13.61
C PRO A 68 -27.05 -48.60 14.76
N GLN A 69 -27.60 -47.38 14.77
CA GLN A 69 -29.00 -47.06 15.10
C GLN A 69 -29.18 -45.54 15.30
N GLN A 70 -30.00 -44.92 14.45
CA GLN A 70 -31.23 -44.22 14.83
C GLN A 70 -31.68 -43.28 13.69
N PRO A 71 -32.95 -43.31 13.27
CA PRO A 71 -33.51 -42.28 12.41
C PRO A 71 -33.73 -41.01 13.25
N GLN A 72 -32.77 -40.11 13.22
CA GLN A 72 -32.99 -38.76 13.74
C GLN A 72 -33.99 -38.06 12.82
N GLN A 73 -35.14 -37.74 13.41
CA GLN A 73 -36.15 -36.87 12.85
C GLN A 73 -35.48 -35.59 12.33
N GLN A 74 -35.60 -35.34 11.03
CA GLN A 74 -35.34 -34.04 10.43
C GLN A 74 -36.37 -33.05 11.01
N GLN A 75 -36.04 -32.44 12.14
CA GLN A 75 -36.61 -31.14 12.48
C GLN A 75 -36.12 -30.17 11.39
N GLN A 76 -37.01 -29.84 10.47
CA GLN A 76 -36.86 -28.68 9.61
C GLN A 76 -36.69 -27.47 10.53
N GLN A 77 -35.44 -27.05 10.74
CA GLN A 77 -35.16 -25.74 11.28
C GLN A 77 -35.87 -24.73 10.36
N PRO A 78 -36.64 -23.78 10.92
CA PRO A 78 -37.10 -22.65 10.14
C PRO A 78 -35.87 -22.04 9.50
N GLN A 79 -35.83 -21.98 8.17
CA GLN A 79 -34.87 -21.15 7.46
C GLN A 79 -35.05 -19.75 8.04
N GLN A 80 -34.14 -19.36 8.94
CA GLN A 80 -34.05 -17.98 9.38
C GLN A 80 -34.00 -17.15 8.10
N PRO A 81 -34.84 -16.12 7.96
CA PRO A 81 -34.72 -15.23 6.83
C PRO A 81 -33.26 -14.80 6.82
N GLN A 82 -32.53 -15.19 5.76
CA GLN A 82 -31.21 -14.66 5.50
C GLN A 82 -31.41 -13.16 5.56
N GLN A 83 -30.98 -12.55 6.65
CA GLN A 83 -30.88 -11.11 6.73
C GLN A 83 -30.04 -10.79 5.51
N GLN A 84 -30.68 -10.18 4.50
CA GLN A 84 -29.96 -9.56 3.43
C GLN A 84 -29.00 -8.64 4.16
N GLU A 85 -27.72 -9.04 4.23
CA GLU A 85 -26.66 -8.15 4.67
C GLU A 85 -26.88 -6.92 3.81
N VAL A 86 -27.38 -5.85 4.43
CA VAL A 86 -27.51 -4.57 3.80
C VAL A 86 -26.11 -4.30 3.29
N GLN A 87 -25.90 -4.44 1.98
CA GLN A 87 -24.58 -4.33 1.37
C GLN A 87 -24.10 -2.93 1.70
N GLN A 88 -23.30 -2.81 2.76
CA GLN A 88 -22.82 -1.54 3.22
C GLN A 88 -21.93 -0.99 2.12
N GLY A 89 -22.12 0.28 1.77
CA GLY A 89 -21.27 0.92 0.79
C GLY A 89 -19.82 1.02 1.28
N PRO A 90 -18.92 1.55 0.44
CA PRO A 90 -17.55 1.83 0.84
C PRO A 90 -17.48 3.00 1.86
N ILE A 91 -18.55 3.80 1.94
CA ILE A 91 -18.73 4.88 2.90
C ILE A 91 -19.58 4.35 4.07
N LEU A 92 -19.18 4.67 5.28
CA LEU A 92 -19.89 4.32 6.50
C LEU A 92 -21.28 4.98 6.53
N PRO A 93 -22.31 4.29 7.03
CA PRO A 93 -23.66 4.83 7.11
C PRO A 93 -23.71 6.18 7.85
N GLY A 94 -24.38 7.16 7.25
CA GLY A 94 -24.55 8.51 7.82
C GLY A 94 -23.41 9.48 7.50
N LYS A 95 -22.39 9.03 6.77
CA LYS A 95 -21.25 9.86 6.35
C LYS A 95 -21.31 10.33 4.89
N GLU A 96 -22.30 9.86 4.13
CA GLU A 96 -22.41 10.07 2.69
C GLU A 96 -22.49 11.55 2.32
N ALA A 97 -23.36 12.31 3.00
CA ALA A 97 -23.51 13.74 2.75
C ALA A 97 -22.24 14.53 3.07
N GLU A 98 -21.47 14.11 4.08
CA GLU A 98 -20.21 14.74 4.45
C GLU A 98 -19.13 14.47 3.40
N VAL A 99 -19.01 13.22 2.94
CA VAL A 99 -18.13 12.84 1.83
C VAL A 99 -18.52 13.59 0.55
N ASP A 100 -19.81 13.67 0.24
CA ASP A 100 -20.27 14.38 -0.96
C ASP A 100 -19.94 15.88 -0.91
N ARG A 101 -19.96 16.51 0.28
CA ARG A 101 -19.47 17.90 0.45
C ARG A 101 -17.97 18.03 0.23
N ILE A 102 -17.17 17.10 0.75
CA ILE A 102 -15.71 17.08 0.53
C ILE A 102 -15.43 16.92 -0.97
N LEU A 103 -16.08 15.96 -1.62
CA LEU A 103 -15.88 15.67 -3.05
C LEU A 103 -16.44 16.75 -3.97
N ALA A 104 -17.41 17.53 -3.52
CA ALA A 104 -17.86 18.73 -4.22
C ALA A 104 -16.80 19.83 -4.24
N SER A 105 -15.72 19.76 -3.45
CA SER A 105 -14.67 20.76 -3.40
C SER A 105 -13.26 20.18 -3.57
N PRO A 106 -12.85 19.92 -4.84
CA PRO A 106 -11.49 19.47 -5.12
C PRO A 106 -10.43 20.45 -4.60
N PRO A 107 -9.31 19.95 -4.03
CA PRO A 107 -8.19 20.78 -3.61
C PRO A 107 -7.66 21.66 -4.73
N ARG A 108 -7.22 22.88 -4.38
CA ARG A 108 -6.76 23.89 -5.35
C ARG A 108 -5.70 23.36 -6.31
N PHE A 109 -4.74 22.60 -5.80
CA PHE A 109 -3.61 22.08 -6.57
C PHE A 109 -3.81 20.65 -7.07
N PHE A 110 -5.05 20.15 -7.10
CA PHE A 110 -5.33 18.75 -7.43
C PHE A 110 -4.68 18.28 -8.73
N HIS A 111 -4.82 19.01 -9.83
CA HIS A 111 -4.24 18.60 -11.11
C HIS A 111 -2.71 18.66 -11.13
N SER A 112 -2.12 19.66 -10.47
CA SER A 112 -0.68 19.79 -10.33
C SER A 112 -0.10 18.63 -9.52
N LEU A 113 -0.72 18.30 -8.39
CA LEU A 113 -0.33 17.19 -7.52
C LEU A 113 -0.55 15.82 -8.16
N LEU A 114 -1.69 15.60 -8.82
CA LEU A 114 -1.96 14.36 -9.54
C LEU A 114 -0.94 14.10 -10.68
N SER A 115 -0.43 15.17 -11.29
CA SER A 115 0.59 15.06 -12.34
C SER A 115 2.01 14.93 -11.76
N ALA A 116 2.26 15.51 -10.59
CA ALA A 116 3.57 15.50 -9.92
C ALA A 116 3.84 14.20 -9.15
N VAL A 117 2.80 13.52 -8.69
CA VAL A 117 2.88 12.23 -7.99
C VAL A 117 2.27 11.18 -8.91
N PRO A 118 3.08 10.48 -9.73
CA PRO A 118 2.58 9.55 -10.74
C PRO A 118 2.06 8.27 -10.08
N LEU A 119 0.79 8.34 -9.67
CA LEU A 119 0.01 7.22 -9.18
C LEU A 119 -0.86 6.68 -10.31
N SER A 120 -0.67 5.42 -10.67
CA SER A 120 -1.47 4.73 -11.69
C SER A 120 -2.33 3.66 -11.03
N ILE A 121 -3.65 3.74 -11.19
CA ILE A 121 -4.55 2.67 -10.74
C ILE A 121 -4.78 1.69 -11.90
N TYR A 122 -4.35 0.45 -11.73
CA TYR A 122 -4.23 -0.51 -12.82
C TYR A 122 -4.92 -1.82 -12.48
N GLY A 123 -5.87 -2.23 -13.33
CA GLY A 123 -6.48 -3.56 -13.24
C GLY A 123 -6.94 -3.94 -11.84
N LYS A 124 -6.93 -5.25 -11.57
CA LYS A 124 -7.23 -5.83 -10.25
C LYS A 124 -6.30 -7.01 -10.00
N ASP A 125 -5.99 -7.29 -8.73
CA ASP A 125 -5.31 -8.52 -8.33
C ASP A 125 -6.27 -9.74 -8.35
N ARG A 126 -5.76 -10.90 -7.93
CA ARG A 126 -6.53 -12.15 -7.84
C ARG A 126 -7.72 -12.08 -6.88
N ASN A 127 -7.69 -11.15 -5.92
CA ASN A 127 -8.76 -10.93 -4.94
C ASN A 127 -9.76 -9.86 -5.40
N GLY A 128 -9.58 -9.33 -6.61
CA GLY A 128 -10.43 -8.30 -7.20
C GLY A 128 -10.17 -6.90 -6.65
N ASN A 129 -9.09 -6.69 -5.89
CA ASN A 129 -8.66 -5.38 -5.38
C ASN A 129 -7.89 -4.64 -6.47
N TYR A 130 -8.09 -3.32 -6.57
CA TYR A 130 -7.36 -2.53 -7.55
C TYR A 130 -5.87 -2.46 -7.20
N LEU A 131 -5.03 -2.46 -8.24
CA LEU A 131 -3.60 -2.21 -8.07
C LEU A 131 -3.35 -0.71 -8.16
N ALA A 132 -2.51 -0.18 -7.29
CA ALA A 132 -2.02 1.19 -7.37
C ALA A 132 -0.49 1.19 -7.50
N PHE A 133 0.03 1.71 -8.60
CA PHE A 133 1.46 1.81 -8.88
C PHE A 133 1.95 3.23 -8.63
N CYS A 134 3.00 3.36 -7.81
CA CYS A 134 3.70 4.62 -7.58
C CYS A 134 5.16 4.47 -8.02
N GLN A 135 5.58 5.26 -9.00
CA GLN A 135 6.96 5.26 -9.51
C GLN A 135 7.74 6.40 -8.87
N SER A 136 8.52 6.10 -7.84
CA SER A 136 9.14 7.13 -7.00
C SER A 136 10.17 7.98 -7.77
N GLY A 137 10.89 7.35 -8.70
CA GLY A 137 11.82 8.05 -9.60
C GLY A 137 11.15 9.02 -10.58
N SER A 138 9.82 8.96 -10.71
CA SER A 138 9.04 9.84 -11.60
C SER A 138 8.32 10.97 -10.85
N ILE A 139 8.50 11.07 -9.53
CA ILE A 139 7.92 12.16 -8.74
C ILE A 139 8.59 13.49 -9.12
N VAL A 140 7.77 14.50 -9.43
CA VAL A 140 8.22 15.87 -9.70
C VAL A 140 8.37 16.62 -8.38
N TRP A 141 9.50 16.37 -7.70
CA TRP A 141 9.76 16.92 -6.36
C TRP A 141 9.68 18.44 -6.28
N ASP A 142 10.06 19.17 -7.34
CA ASP A 142 10.00 20.64 -7.37
C ASP A 142 8.58 21.19 -7.25
N VAL A 143 7.57 20.39 -7.58
CA VAL A 143 6.15 20.72 -7.36
C VAL A 143 5.75 20.32 -5.95
N VAL A 144 6.08 19.10 -5.53
CA VAL A 144 5.69 18.53 -4.23
C VAL A 144 6.26 19.32 -3.06
N GLU A 145 7.52 19.75 -3.14
CA GLU A 145 8.21 20.51 -2.09
C GLU A 145 7.68 21.94 -1.92
N LYS A 146 6.94 22.46 -2.90
CA LYS A 146 6.30 23.79 -2.81
C LYS A 146 4.95 23.75 -2.12
N MET A 147 4.42 22.55 -1.88
CA MET A 147 3.11 22.36 -1.26
C MET A 147 3.26 22.40 0.25
N THR A 148 2.26 22.94 0.92
CA THR A 148 2.18 22.84 2.37
C THR A 148 1.77 21.43 2.79
N HIS A 149 2.01 21.12 4.06
CA HIS A 149 1.54 19.89 4.68
C HIS A 149 0.02 19.70 4.50
N GLU A 150 -0.76 20.77 4.73
CA GLU A 150 -2.22 20.77 4.62
C GLU A 150 -2.66 20.51 3.18
N GLU A 151 -2.03 21.16 2.20
CA GLU A 151 -2.38 20.98 0.78
C GLU A 151 -2.15 19.54 0.29
N LEU A 152 -1.07 18.90 0.74
CA LEU A 152 -0.78 17.50 0.45
C LEU A 152 -1.77 16.57 1.17
N SER A 153 -2.03 16.82 2.45
CA SER A 153 -2.99 16.03 3.26
C SER A 153 -4.39 16.06 2.65
N ASP A 154 -4.86 17.25 2.26
CA ASP A 154 -6.15 17.44 1.59
C ASP A 154 -6.22 16.77 0.22
N PHE A 155 -5.14 16.82 -0.56
CA PHE A 155 -5.04 16.09 -1.82
C PHE A 155 -5.20 14.59 -1.61
N ILE A 156 -4.49 14.01 -0.64
CA ILE A 156 -4.54 12.58 -0.34
C ILE A 156 -5.93 12.18 0.17
N ARG A 157 -6.48 12.93 1.12
CA ARG A 157 -7.83 12.73 1.66
C ARG A 157 -8.88 12.74 0.54
N TYR A 158 -8.84 13.77 -0.31
CA TYR A 158 -9.77 13.90 -1.43
C TYR A 158 -9.63 12.74 -2.42
N PHE A 159 -8.40 12.41 -2.82
CA PHE A 159 -8.14 11.33 -3.79
C PHE A 159 -8.64 9.98 -3.28
N ALA A 160 -8.35 9.66 -2.02
CA ALA A 160 -8.83 8.45 -1.36
C ALA A 160 -10.36 8.45 -1.28
N LEU A 161 -11.01 9.46 -0.71
CA LEU A 161 -12.48 9.48 -0.65
C LEU A 161 -13.13 9.37 -2.04
N PHE A 162 -12.53 10.00 -3.05
CA PHE A 162 -13.00 9.91 -4.43
C PHE A 162 -12.95 8.47 -4.96
N PHE A 163 -11.82 7.78 -4.77
CA PHE A 163 -11.68 6.40 -5.23
C PHE A 163 -12.71 5.49 -4.56
N TRP A 164 -12.89 5.57 -3.25
CA TRP A 164 -13.79 4.65 -2.55
C TRP A 164 -15.24 4.97 -2.90
N LYS A 165 -15.63 6.24 -3.01
CA LYS A 165 -16.99 6.61 -3.41
C LYS A 165 -17.32 6.24 -4.86
N HIS A 166 -16.38 6.44 -5.79
CA HIS A 166 -16.68 6.44 -7.22
C HIS A 166 -16.04 5.31 -8.03
N VAL A 167 -14.97 4.68 -7.54
CA VAL A 167 -14.18 3.69 -8.28
C VAL A 167 -14.41 2.28 -7.73
N ASP A 168 -14.10 2.03 -6.45
CA ASP A 168 -14.35 0.72 -5.82
C ASP A 168 -15.44 0.84 -4.75
N LYS A 169 -16.65 0.43 -5.14
CA LYS A 169 -17.86 0.59 -4.31
C LYS A 169 -18.10 -0.56 -3.34
N ARG A 170 -17.12 -1.44 -3.14
CA ARG A 170 -17.26 -2.59 -2.24
C ARG A 170 -17.03 -2.17 -0.79
N ALA A 171 -17.88 -2.67 0.12
CA ALA A 171 -17.71 -2.50 1.57
C ALA A 171 -16.33 -2.99 2.03
N SER A 172 -15.83 -4.07 1.43
CA SER A 172 -14.54 -4.71 1.68
C SER A 172 -13.44 -4.27 0.71
N SER A 173 -13.60 -3.11 0.05
CA SER A 173 -12.59 -2.61 -0.89
C SER A 173 -11.26 -2.40 -0.19
N GLU A 174 -10.21 -2.99 -0.73
CA GLU A 174 -8.81 -2.81 -0.37
C GLU A 174 -8.00 -2.37 -1.59
N LEU A 175 -6.78 -1.88 -1.36
CA LEU A 175 -5.81 -1.60 -2.41
C LEU A 175 -4.58 -2.50 -2.26
N THR A 176 -4.11 -3.01 -3.40
CA THR A 176 -2.77 -3.57 -3.51
C THR A 176 -1.86 -2.52 -4.11
N VAL A 177 -0.93 -2.00 -3.31
CA VAL A 177 -0.06 -0.89 -3.69
C VAL A 177 1.33 -1.39 -4.04
N VAL A 178 1.84 -1.03 -5.20
CA VAL A 178 3.21 -1.31 -5.65
C VAL A 178 3.96 0.00 -5.75
N ILE A 179 4.97 0.17 -4.90
CA ILE A 179 5.86 1.33 -4.88
C ILE A 179 7.17 0.91 -5.49
N ASP A 180 7.49 1.44 -6.66
CA ASP A 180 8.80 1.31 -7.27
C ASP A 180 9.72 2.37 -6.69
N ALA A 181 10.63 1.96 -5.81
CA ALA A 181 11.64 2.81 -5.20
C ALA A 181 12.89 2.97 -6.09
N GLY A 182 12.89 2.36 -7.28
CA GLY A 182 13.92 2.55 -8.28
C GLY A 182 14.05 4.03 -8.65
N GLY A 183 15.28 4.55 -8.64
CA GLY A 183 15.55 5.95 -8.95
C GLY A 183 15.17 6.94 -7.83
N PHE A 184 14.86 6.47 -6.62
CA PHE A 184 14.60 7.37 -5.50
C PHE A 184 15.84 8.24 -5.19
N PRO A 185 15.72 9.59 -5.19
CA PRO A 185 16.87 10.45 -4.98
C PRO A 185 17.29 10.47 -3.50
N PHE A 186 18.48 9.93 -3.19
CA PHE A 186 19.06 9.94 -1.83
C PHE A 186 19.06 11.35 -1.19
N ARG A 187 19.36 12.38 -1.99
CA ARG A 187 19.36 13.80 -1.55
C ARG A 187 18.04 14.23 -0.92
N LYS A 188 16.90 13.71 -1.38
CA LYS A 188 15.58 14.07 -0.84
C LYS A 188 15.34 13.47 0.54
N VAL A 189 15.95 12.32 0.83
CA VAL A 189 15.90 11.69 2.17
C VAL A 189 16.67 12.54 3.18
N VAL A 190 17.92 12.90 2.86
CA VAL A 190 18.79 13.66 3.78
C VAL A 190 18.32 15.10 4.00
N ASN A 191 17.65 15.71 3.02
CA ASN A 191 17.15 17.09 3.14
C ASN A 191 15.80 17.19 3.88
N GLY A 192 15.22 16.08 4.33
CA GLY A 192 13.96 16.09 5.09
C GLY A 192 12.68 16.33 4.26
N SER A 193 12.77 16.60 2.96
CA SER A 193 11.60 16.77 2.07
C SER A 193 10.67 15.56 2.09
N VAL A 194 11.27 14.38 2.18
CA VAL A 194 10.55 13.10 2.26
C VAL A 194 9.68 13.05 3.52
N LYS A 195 10.20 13.50 4.67
CA LYS A 195 9.48 13.55 5.96
C LYS A 195 8.10 14.19 5.84
N MET A 196 8.06 15.40 5.28
CA MET A 196 6.84 16.21 5.16
C MET A 196 5.81 15.55 4.26
N VAL A 197 6.23 15.02 3.10
CA VAL A 197 5.32 14.34 2.17
C VAL A 197 4.65 13.17 2.84
N LEU A 198 5.43 12.40 3.60
CA LEU A 198 4.95 11.20 4.24
C LEU A 198 4.03 11.51 5.44
N ASP A 199 4.36 12.54 6.22
CA ASP A 199 3.44 13.12 7.23
C ASP A 199 2.07 13.42 6.63
N SER A 200 2.07 14.14 5.50
CA SER A 200 0.83 14.53 4.83
C SER A 200 0.04 13.36 4.28
N ILE A 201 0.71 12.31 3.79
CA ILE A 201 0.00 11.11 3.34
C ILE A 201 -0.65 10.40 4.53
N VAL A 202 0.07 10.26 5.65
CA VAL A 202 -0.48 9.64 6.87
C VAL A 202 -1.69 10.41 7.34
N GLU A 203 -1.58 11.72 7.54
CA GLU A 203 -2.70 12.55 7.99
C GLU A 203 -3.88 12.50 7.00
N GLY A 204 -3.59 12.62 5.70
CA GLY A 204 -4.60 12.57 4.65
C GLY A 204 -5.37 11.25 4.64
N LEU A 205 -4.69 10.11 4.80
CA LEU A 205 -5.35 8.80 4.88
C LEU A 205 -6.07 8.58 6.21
N GLU A 206 -5.47 8.96 7.34
CA GLU A 206 -6.09 8.84 8.66
C GLU A 206 -7.39 9.63 8.75
N SER A 207 -7.40 10.82 8.14
CA SER A 207 -8.60 11.65 8.05
C SER A 207 -9.73 10.98 7.26
N THR A 208 -9.46 9.93 6.47
CA THR A 208 -10.51 9.18 5.76
C THR A 208 -11.19 8.12 6.61
N VAL A 209 -10.53 7.62 7.67
CA VAL A 209 -11.01 6.53 8.52
C VAL A 209 -12.42 6.79 9.09
N PRO A 210 -12.76 8.00 9.57
CA PRO A 210 -14.11 8.30 10.05
C PRO A 210 -15.22 8.17 8.99
N TYR A 211 -14.87 8.11 7.70
CA TYR A 211 -15.82 8.03 6.58
C TYR A 211 -15.86 6.66 5.93
N VAL A 212 -14.74 5.95 5.84
CA VAL A 212 -14.65 4.68 5.09
C VAL A 212 -14.26 3.49 5.96
N GLY A 213 -14.04 3.70 7.26
CA GLY A 213 -13.50 2.69 8.16
C GLY A 213 -12.02 2.44 7.93
N GLU A 214 -11.47 1.47 8.66
CA GLU A 214 -10.10 1.01 8.41
C GLU A 214 -10.04 0.17 7.13
N ARG A 215 -9.03 0.44 6.31
CA ARG A 215 -8.81 -0.25 5.03
C ARG A 215 -7.48 -0.98 5.10
N ALA A 216 -7.56 -2.30 5.31
CA ALA A 216 -6.41 -3.18 5.19
C ALA A 216 -5.96 -3.25 3.72
N GLY A 217 -4.70 -3.62 3.50
CA GLY A 217 -4.15 -3.68 2.16
C GLY A 217 -2.75 -4.26 2.12
N GLN A 218 -2.33 -4.62 0.91
CA GLN A 218 -1.01 -5.15 0.66
C GLN A 218 -0.14 -4.08 0.02
N VAL A 219 1.06 -3.88 0.55
CA VAL A 219 2.05 -2.96 0.00
C VAL A 219 3.31 -3.73 -0.40
N PHE A 220 3.71 -3.57 -1.65
CA PHE A 220 4.96 -4.05 -2.21
C PHE A 220 5.87 -2.86 -2.47
N LEU A 221 6.97 -2.77 -1.74
CA LEU A 221 8.04 -1.83 -2.02
C LEU A 221 9.13 -2.58 -2.79
N ILE A 222 9.36 -2.20 -4.04
CA ILE A 222 10.27 -2.91 -4.95
C ILE A 222 11.42 -2.01 -5.41
N ASN A 223 12.48 -2.63 -5.94
CA ASN A 223 13.71 -1.94 -6.33
C ASN A 223 14.26 -1.05 -5.22
N VAL A 224 14.14 -1.50 -3.97
CA VAL A 224 14.55 -0.75 -2.78
C VAL A 224 16.07 -0.56 -2.77
N PRO A 225 16.56 0.70 -2.79
CA PRO A 225 17.95 0.98 -2.51
C PRO A 225 18.28 0.64 -1.05
N SER A 226 19.46 0.05 -0.80
CA SER A 226 19.87 -0.37 0.55
C SER A 226 19.85 0.76 1.59
N PHE A 227 20.10 2.00 1.17
CA PHE A 227 20.06 3.16 2.06
C PHE A 227 18.65 3.46 2.62
N LEU A 228 17.58 2.94 2.01
CA LEU A 228 16.21 3.08 2.52
C LEU A 228 15.86 2.04 3.59
N ASN A 229 16.69 1.02 3.82
CA ASN A 229 16.39 -0.04 4.79
C ASN A 229 16.06 0.48 6.20
N PRO A 230 16.81 1.45 6.78
CA PRO A 230 16.48 1.98 8.10
C PRO A 230 15.09 2.63 8.13
N VAL A 231 14.74 3.36 7.06
CA VAL A 231 13.43 3.99 6.89
C VAL A 231 12.33 2.93 6.84
N ILE A 232 12.55 1.84 6.11
CA ILE A 232 11.56 0.76 5.95
C ILE A 232 11.31 0.00 7.26
N VAL A 233 12.38 -0.38 7.98
CA VAL A 233 12.28 -1.10 9.27
C VAL A 233 11.49 -0.30 10.29
N LEU A 234 11.55 1.02 10.18
CA LEU A 234 10.85 1.93 11.07
C LEU A 234 9.37 2.03 10.72
N VAL A 235 9.08 2.13 9.42
CA VAL A 235 7.69 2.17 8.91
C VAL A 235 6.95 0.91 9.29
N THR A 236 7.56 -0.27 9.09
CA THR A 236 6.91 -1.56 9.39
C THR A 236 6.47 -1.69 10.84
N LYS A 237 7.20 -1.10 11.79
CA LYS A 237 6.86 -1.15 13.24
C LYS A 237 5.63 -0.31 13.61
N ILE A 238 5.25 0.65 12.77
CA ILE A 238 4.19 1.61 13.08
C ILE A 238 2.93 1.26 12.28
N LEU A 239 3.03 0.40 11.25
CA LEU A 239 1.88 -0.01 10.41
C LEU A 239 0.72 -0.58 11.24
N ARG A 240 -0.51 -0.30 10.78
CA ARG A 240 -1.77 -0.78 11.37
C ARG A 240 -1.87 -2.29 11.28
N ASN A 241 -2.53 -2.87 12.28
CA ASN A 241 -3.03 -4.23 12.17
C ASN A 241 -3.83 -4.34 10.87
N GLY A 242 -3.39 -5.20 9.95
CA GLY A 242 -4.04 -5.41 8.66
C GLY A 242 -3.34 -4.80 7.44
N VAL A 243 -2.34 -3.92 7.61
CA VAL A 243 -1.50 -3.48 6.47
C VAL A 243 -0.25 -4.36 6.40
N ASN A 244 -0.11 -5.09 5.31
CA ASN A 244 1.04 -5.95 5.06
C ASN A 244 2.03 -5.23 4.15
N LEU A 245 3.17 -4.79 4.70
CA LEU A 245 4.27 -4.22 3.92
C LEU A 245 5.36 -5.26 3.68
N THR A 246 5.72 -5.45 2.42
CA THR A 246 6.83 -6.30 2.00
C THR A 246 7.79 -5.49 1.14
N SER A 247 9.09 -5.59 1.44
CA SER A 247 10.14 -4.83 0.76
C SER A 247 11.13 -5.75 0.04
N TYR A 248 11.50 -5.39 -1.17
CA TYR A 248 12.39 -6.17 -2.03
C TYR A 248 13.41 -5.28 -2.73
N GLY A 249 14.70 -5.62 -2.58
CA GLY A 249 15.79 -4.91 -3.26
C GLY A 249 16.07 -5.37 -4.70
N SER A 250 15.68 -6.60 -5.07
CA SER A 250 16.04 -7.19 -6.37
C SER A 250 14.83 -7.75 -7.12
N ARG A 251 14.88 -7.65 -8.46
CA ARG A 251 13.86 -8.16 -9.38
C ARG A 251 13.61 -9.65 -9.26
N SER A 252 14.66 -10.44 -9.08
CA SER A 252 14.57 -11.88 -8.84
C SER A 252 13.71 -12.25 -7.63
N ARG A 253 13.52 -11.33 -6.66
CA ARG A 253 12.70 -11.55 -5.47
C ARG A 253 11.32 -10.93 -5.57
N TRP A 254 11.19 -9.70 -6.07
CA TRP A 254 9.87 -9.06 -6.15
C TRP A 254 9.02 -9.58 -7.29
N GLU A 255 9.61 -9.97 -8.43
CA GLU A 255 8.81 -10.37 -9.60
C GLU A 255 8.00 -11.64 -9.33
N PRO A 256 8.56 -12.73 -8.77
CA PRO A 256 7.77 -13.90 -8.40
C PRO A 256 6.69 -13.60 -7.35
N ALA A 257 7.00 -12.75 -6.36
CA ALA A 257 6.05 -12.37 -5.32
C ALA A 257 4.86 -11.58 -5.88
N LEU A 258 5.11 -10.61 -6.77
CA LEU A 258 4.04 -9.87 -7.46
C LEU A 258 3.22 -10.80 -8.36
N LYS A 259 3.84 -11.69 -9.15
CA LYS A 259 3.10 -12.65 -9.99
C LYS A 259 2.22 -13.58 -9.17
N GLN A 260 2.70 -14.03 -8.00
CA GLN A 260 1.95 -14.87 -7.09
C GLN A 260 0.72 -14.13 -6.53
N HIS A 261 0.89 -12.90 -6.06
CA HIS A 261 -0.17 -12.13 -5.42
C HIS A 261 -1.17 -11.55 -6.44
N VAL A 262 -0.67 -10.88 -7.48
CA VAL A 262 -1.47 -10.15 -8.47
C VAL A 262 -2.01 -11.06 -9.58
N GLY A 263 -1.23 -12.07 -9.96
CA GLY A 263 -1.48 -12.86 -11.18
C GLY A 263 -0.75 -12.27 -12.39
N GLU A 264 -0.08 -13.14 -13.14
CA GLU A 264 0.76 -12.76 -14.28
C GLU A 264 0.00 -12.05 -15.40
N HIS A 265 -1.28 -12.38 -15.62
CA HIS A 265 -2.13 -11.73 -16.62
C HIS A 265 -2.67 -10.37 -16.19
N HIS A 266 -2.69 -10.09 -14.89
CA HIS A 266 -3.18 -8.82 -14.35
C HIS A 266 -2.06 -7.80 -14.14
N LEU A 267 -0.81 -8.23 -14.21
CA LEU A 267 0.35 -7.39 -13.95
C LEU A 267 0.87 -6.76 -15.26
N PRO A 268 1.32 -5.49 -15.26
CA PRO A 268 1.95 -4.88 -16.43
C PRO A 268 3.27 -5.57 -16.81
N ARG A 269 3.65 -5.51 -18.09
CA ARG A 269 4.91 -6.09 -18.59
C ARG A 269 6.15 -5.54 -17.90
N GLU A 270 6.18 -4.23 -17.61
CA GLU A 270 7.31 -3.60 -16.92
C GLU A 270 7.53 -4.17 -15.49
N TYR A 271 6.49 -4.73 -14.88
CA TYR A 271 6.54 -5.42 -13.58
C TYR A 271 6.54 -6.95 -13.71
N GLY A 272 6.87 -7.48 -14.89
CA GLY A 272 7.02 -8.91 -15.13
C GLY A 272 5.75 -9.65 -15.56
N GLY A 273 4.61 -8.96 -15.68
CA GLY A 273 3.39 -9.58 -16.18
C GLY A 273 3.30 -9.70 -17.70
N THR A 274 2.12 -10.06 -18.18
CA THR A 274 1.85 -10.22 -19.63
C THR A 274 0.95 -9.11 -20.20
N ASN A 275 0.29 -8.33 -19.34
CA ASN A 275 -0.62 -7.27 -19.77
C ASN A 275 0.14 -6.14 -20.47
N SER A 276 -0.21 -5.88 -21.73
CA SER A 276 0.44 -4.88 -22.58
C SER A 276 -0.04 -3.45 -22.33
N THR A 277 -1.08 -3.26 -21.50
CA THR A 277 -1.56 -1.93 -21.16
C THR A 277 -0.51 -1.22 -20.32
N LYS A 278 -0.07 -0.04 -20.78
CA LYS A 278 0.90 0.78 -20.04
C LYS A 278 0.26 1.38 -18.80
N LEU A 279 1.02 1.56 -17.71
CA LEU A 279 0.50 2.18 -16.48
C LEU A 279 -0.14 3.56 -16.71
N GLN A 280 0.51 4.40 -17.51
CA GLN A 280 0.04 5.74 -17.88
C GLN A 280 -1.32 5.76 -18.61
N ASP A 281 -1.75 4.61 -19.14
CA ASP A 281 -3.03 4.48 -19.83
C ASP A 281 -4.19 4.10 -18.91
N SER A 282 -3.97 4.07 -17.59
CA SER A 282 -4.98 3.85 -16.56
C SER A 282 -6.30 4.58 -16.85
N VAL A 283 -7.33 3.80 -17.15
CA VAL A 283 -8.70 4.29 -17.36
C VAL A 283 -9.23 4.95 -16.08
N VAL A 284 -8.86 4.43 -14.91
CA VAL A 284 -9.30 4.95 -13.62
C VAL A 284 -8.72 6.35 -13.36
N VAL A 285 -7.41 6.55 -13.56
CA VAL A 285 -6.81 7.88 -13.35
C VAL A 285 -7.35 8.89 -14.34
N LYS A 286 -7.54 8.48 -15.61
CA LYS A 286 -8.22 9.30 -16.63
C LYS A 286 -9.63 9.69 -16.19
N TYR A 287 -10.41 8.74 -15.65
CA TYR A 287 -11.75 8.98 -15.12
C TYR A 287 -11.75 9.96 -13.93
N ILE A 288 -10.84 9.79 -12.96
CA ILE A 288 -10.70 10.70 -11.82
C ILE A 288 -10.39 12.11 -12.32
N LYS A 289 -9.39 12.25 -13.19
CA LYS A 289 -8.99 13.54 -13.76
C LYS A 289 -10.17 14.25 -14.45
N GLN A 290 -10.89 13.54 -15.32
CA GLN A 290 -12.04 14.10 -16.03
C GLN A 290 -13.20 14.46 -15.10
N SER A 291 -13.43 13.66 -14.06
CA SER A 291 -14.51 13.91 -13.09
C SER A 291 -14.24 15.15 -12.27
N VAL A 292 -13.01 15.30 -11.78
CA VAL A 292 -12.58 16.50 -11.04
C VAL A 292 -12.64 17.75 -11.92
N GLU A 293 -12.18 17.63 -13.17
CA GLU A 293 -12.23 18.75 -14.12
C GLU A 293 -13.67 19.22 -14.39
N LYS A 294 -14.62 18.29 -14.51
CA LYS A 294 -16.06 18.63 -14.63
C LYS A 294 -16.57 19.41 -13.42
N ILE A 295 -16.16 19.03 -12.21
CA ILE A 295 -16.56 19.72 -10.96
C ILE A 295 -16.01 21.15 -10.96
N LEU A 296 -14.72 21.32 -11.26
CA LEU A 296 -14.06 22.63 -11.30
C LEU A 296 -14.68 23.55 -12.38
N ARG A 297 -14.97 23.02 -13.58
CA ARG A 297 -15.63 23.77 -14.65
C ARG A 297 -17.04 24.23 -14.25
N ARG A 298 -17.81 23.39 -13.56
CA ARG A 298 -19.15 23.77 -13.05
C ARG A 298 -19.04 24.91 -12.04
N LYS A 299 -18.11 24.83 -11.08
CA LYS A 299 -17.86 25.90 -10.11
C LYS A 299 -17.49 27.23 -10.77
N ALA A 300 -16.59 27.20 -11.74
CA ALA A 300 -16.19 28.42 -12.46
C ALA A 300 -17.37 29.08 -13.19
N ARG A 301 -18.28 28.30 -13.79
CA ARG A 301 -19.49 28.83 -14.44
C ARG A 301 -20.44 29.49 -13.45
N HIS A 302 -20.63 28.91 -12.27
CA HIS A 302 -21.47 29.50 -11.22
C HIS A 302 -20.87 30.78 -10.65
N ALA A 303 -19.55 30.84 -10.47
CA ALA A 303 -18.86 32.05 -10.01
C ALA A 303 -18.96 33.20 -11.03
N ASN A 304 -18.96 32.89 -12.34
CA ASN A 304 -19.08 33.88 -13.41
C ASN A 304 -20.53 34.26 -13.76
N ASN A 305 -21.52 33.62 -13.15
CA ASN A 305 -22.94 33.95 -13.35
C ASN A 305 -23.70 33.87 -12.01
N PRO A 306 -23.37 34.76 -11.05
CA PRO A 306 -24.10 34.85 -9.80
C PRO A 306 -25.51 35.35 -10.11
N LYS A 307 -26.50 34.49 -9.89
CA LYS A 307 -27.90 34.89 -9.91
C LYS A 307 -28.23 35.73 -8.69
#